data_AF-A0A916VCI2-F1
#
_entry.id   AF-A0A916VCI2-F1
#
_cell.length_a   1.000
_cell.length_b   1.000
_cell.length_c   1.000
_cell.angle_alpha   90.00
_cell.angle_beta   90.00
_cell.angle_gamma   90.00
#
_symmetry.space_group_name_H-M   'P 1'
#
loop_
_entity.id
_entity.type
_entity.pdbx_description
1 polymer ?
#
loop_
_entity_poly.entity_id
_entity_poly.type
_entity_poly.pdbx_seq_one_letter_code
_entity_poly.pdbx_strand_id
1 'polypeptide(L)'
;MVIAVAGSGGKTTRIHKLRDQWLSQGKTVFVGTTTHMKIEKETILDPSIEEIKEQLEKKNYCMAGTSIAGTQKIGPLPDEILKQAADFADAALIEADGSRGLPVKYPDSYEPVIPDFADEIQIVTGLSALGRTCREASHRKDLVLQCLGIKEDDILEPVHLQRLVTEGYVNPLRRRHPSARVRVCPGQVNTLYEKVIARFLQEEKDVSLIQKEWFSSQPKLIIFGAGHVARQLLKLAGFLDFYTIVLDDREEFANREKLPEADEVYCCDFQKAEEYLPEGDQHYYVVVTRGHAGDEICVKKVLARSYAYLGMIGSRKKVKAAFESLEAQGFSKEAVEGIHAPIGLAIGARTPEEIAVSIAAELIQIKNQGTVSTMTKELLETQENGVLCIIIKKSGSSPRGVGSMMLVCKDKVIGSIGGGALENEVIRTAPQISQITVRDFSLSNEESANLGMICGGTNQILFVPICQ
;
A
#
# COMPACT_ATOMS: atom_id res chain seq x y z
N MET A 1 -25.76 -20.03 -13.98
CA MET A 1 -24.50 -20.09 -13.18
C MET A 1 -24.78 -19.54 -11.79
N VAL A 2 -24.48 -20.29 -10.74
CA VAL A 2 -24.77 -19.93 -9.34
C VAL A 2 -23.47 -19.56 -8.62
N ILE A 3 -23.40 -18.32 -8.13
CA ILE A 3 -22.25 -17.78 -7.41
C ILE A 3 -22.64 -17.48 -5.97
N ALA A 4 -22.04 -18.19 -5.02
CA ALA A 4 -22.13 -17.87 -3.60
C ALA A 4 -21.03 -16.87 -3.21
N VAL A 5 -21.39 -15.79 -2.51
CA VAL A 5 -20.46 -14.76 -2.05
C VAL A 5 -20.37 -14.80 -0.52
N ALA A 6 -19.19 -15.11 0.00
CA ALA A 6 -18.92 -15.26 1.44
C ALA A 6 -17.81 -14.31 1.91
N GLY A 7 -17.57 -14.21 3.21
CA GLY A 7 -16.48 -13.40 3.79
C GLY A 7 -16.90 -12.03 4.31
N SER A 8 -16.06 -11.02 4.14
CA SER A 8 -16.25 -9.69 4.75
C SER A 8 -15.56 -8.58 3.97
N GLY A 9 -15.98 -7.33 4.21
CA GLY A 9 -15.32 -6.16 3.61
C GLY A 9 -15.58 -5.93 2.12
N GLY A 10 -16.82 -6.13 1.66
CA GLY A 10 -17.22 -5.77 0.29
C GLY A 10 -18.15 -6.74 -0.44
N LYS A 11 -18.80 -7.68 0.25
CA LYS A 11 -19.68 -8.69 -0.38
C LYS A 11 -20.79 -8.08 -1.23
N THR A 12 -21.56 -7.14 -0.67
CA THR A 12 -22.64 -6.47 -1.39
C THR A 12 -22.10 -5.72 -2.61
N THR A 13 -20.96 -5.02 -2.47
CA THR A 13 -20.27 -4.38 -3.60
C THR A 13 -19.86 -5.39 -4.67
N ARG A 14 -19.40 -6.58 -4.27
CA ARG A 14 -19.05 -7.66 -5.21
C ARG A 14 -20.29 -8.19 -5.94
N ILE A 15 -21.40 -8.40 -5.23
CA ILE A 15 -22.68 -8.80 -5.82
C ILE A 15 -23.14 -7.76 -6.85
N HIS A 16 -23.06 -6.46 -6.53
CA HIS A 16 -23.40 -5.38 -7.47
C HIS A 16 -22.52 -5.38 -8.71
N LYS A 17 -21.19 -5.49 -8.56
CA LYS A 17 -20.27 -5.56 -9.70
C LYS A 17 -20.58 -6.75 -10.61
N LEU A 18 -20.87 -7.93 -10.03
CA LEU A 18 -21.26 -9.10 -10.79
C LEU A 18 -22.60 -8.87 -11.49
N ARG A 19 -23.62 -8.40 -10.77
CA ARG A 19 -24.94 -8.07 -11.34
C ARG A 19 -24.78 -7.17 -12.56
N ASP A 20 -24.09 -6.05 -12.41
CA ASP A 20 -23.94 -5.06 -13.48
C ASP A 20 -23.17 -5.64 -14.68
N GLN A 21 -22.15 -6.47 -14.43
CA GLN A 21 -21.41 -7.19 -15.47
C GLN A 21 -22.33 -8.13 -16.28
N TRP A 22 -23.15 -8.94 -15.62
CA TRP A 22 -24.07 -9.86 -16.30
C TRP A 22 -25.18 -9.10 -17.04
N LEU A 23 -25.79 -8.11 -16.40
CA LEU A 23 -26.82 -7.28 -17.03
C LEU A 23 -26.29 -6.54 -18.27
N SER A 24 -25.03 -6.05 -18.25
CA SER A 24 -24.41 -5.39 -19.41
C SER A 24 -24.25 -6.31 -20.62
N GLN A 25 -24.29 -7.63 -20.42
CA GLN A 25 -24.26 -8.65 -21.47
C GLN A 25 -25.67 -9.08 -21.91
N GLY A 26 -26.72 -8.41 -21.42
CA GLY A 26 -28.12 -8.75 -21.69
C GLY A 26 -28.60 -10.02 -20.99
N LYS A 27 -27.92 -10.44 -19.92
CA LYS A 27 -28.21 -11.67 -19.17
C LYS A 27 -29.16 -11.42 -18.00
N THR A 28 -29.94 -12.43 -17.63
CA THR A 28 -30.85 -12.34 -16.47
C THR A 28 -30.11 -12.64 -15.17
N VAL A 29 -30.36 -11.84 -14.13
CA VAL A 29 -29.68 -11.95 -12.84
C VAL A 29 -30.67 -12.07 -11.68
N PHE A 30 -30.52 -13.12 -10.90
CA PHE A 30 -31.20 -13.30 -9.62
C PHE A 30 -30.24 -12.97 -8.46
N VAL A 31 -30.73 -12.26 -7.45
CA VAL A 31 -29.99 -11.96 -6.21
C VAL A 31 -30.79 -12.42 -4.99
N GLY A 32 -30.14 -13.18 -4.11
CA GLY A 32 -30.73 -13.66 -2.86
C GLY A 32 -29.69 -13.84 -1.76
N THR A 33 -30.10 -14.44 -0.65
CA THR A 33 -29.22 -14.74 0.49
C THR A 33 -29.58 -16.07 1.13
N THR A 34 -28.60 -16.73 1.75
CA THR A 34 -28.84 -17.85 2.68
C THR A 34 -28.78 -17.40 4.15
N THR A 35 -28.54 -16.10 4.38
CA THR A 35 -28.50 -15.51 5.71
C THR A 35 -29.34 -14.24 5.75
N HIS A 36 -28.71 -13.06 5.81
CA HIS A 36 -29.40 -11.79 5.88
C HIS A 36 -28.72 -10.77 4.98
N MET A 37 -29.49 -10.15 4.08
CA MET A 37 -29.00 -9.13 3.17
C MET A 37 -29.82 -7.85 3.31
N LYS A 38 -29.23 -6.68 3.08
CA LYS A 38 -29.97 -5.41 3.17
C LYS A 38 -31.03 -5.33 2.05
N ILE A 39 -32.21 -4.81 2.36
CA ILE A 39 -33.25 -4.54 1.35
C ILE A 39 -32.77 -3.42 0.42
N GLU A 40 -32.94 -3.60 -0.89
CA GLU A 40 -32.68 -2.60 -1.92
C GLU A 40 -33.98 -2.12 -2.57
N LYS A 41 -33.87 -1.09 -3.41
CA LYS A 41 -35.02 -0.64 -4.21
C LYS A 41 -35.46 -1.80 -5.11
N GLU A 42 -36.77 -2.06 -5.15
CA GLU A 42 -37.38 -3.10 -5.98
C GLU A 42 -37.13 -4.55 -5.53
N THR A 43 -36.61 -4.78 -4.32
CA THR A 43 -36.59 -6.11 -3.71
C THR A 43 -38.00 -6.64 -3.51
N ILE A 44 -38.27 -7.86 -3.95
CA ILE A 44 -39.55 -8.54 -3.72
C ILE A 44 -39.46 -9.32 -2.41
N LEU A 45 -40.42 -9.08 -1.52
CA LEU A 45 -40.48 -9.71 -0.20
C LEU A 45 -41.50 -10.86 -0.21
N ASP A 46 -41.09 -11.99 0.36
CA ASP A 46 -41.91 -13.21 0.44
C ASP A 46 -42.55 -13.63 -0.90
N PRO A 47 -41.81 -13.64 -2.04
CA PRO A 47 -42.40 -13.87 -3.34
C PRO A 47 -42.80 -15.33 -3.58
N SER A 48 -43.77 -15.53 -4.46
CA SER A 48 -43.94 -16.80 -5.17
C SER A 48 -42.87 -16.97 -6.26
N ILE A 49 -42.71 -18.21 -6.75
CA ILE A 49 -41.76 -18.47 -7.83
C ILE A 49 -42.17 -17.80 -9.15
N GLU A 50 -43.48 -17.67 -9.40
CA GLU A 50 -44.04 -16.98 -10.56
C GLU A 50 -43.71 -15.49 -10.53
N GLU A 51 -43.78 -14.84 -9.37
CA GLU A 51 -43.41 -13.42 -9.22
C GLU A 51 -41.92 -13.19 -9.51
N ILE A 52 -41.06 -14.09 -9.05
CA ILE A 52 -39.62 -14.04 -9.37
C ILE A 52 -39.42 -14.15 -10.89
N LYS A 53 -40.06 -15.14 -11.51
CA LYS A 53 -39.95 -15.40 -12.95
C LYS A 53 -40.45 -14.21 -13.78
N GLU A 54 -41.62 -13.67 -13.45
CA GLU A 54 -42.20 -12.52 -14.15
C GLU A 54 -41.29 -11.28 -14.05
N GLN A 55 -40.68 -11.05 -12.88
CA GLN A 55 -39.75 -9.93 -12.70
C GLN A 55 -38.47 -10.13 -13.52
N LEU A 56 -37.91 -11.35 -13.54
CA LEU A 56 -36.75 -11.67 -14.37
C LEU A 56 -37.05 -11.46 -15.86
N GLU A 57 -38.22 -11.89 -16.35
CA GLU A 57 -38.63 -11.69 -17.75
C GLU A 57 -38.84 -10.21 -18.11
N LYS A 58 -39.35 -9.40 -17.18
CA LYS A 58 -39.63 -7.97 -17.41
C LYS A 58 -38.39 -7.08 -17.30
N LYS A 59 -37.50 -7.36 -16.35
CA LYS A 59 -36.40 -6.45 -15.97
C LYS A 59 -35.01 -7.04 -16.17
N ASN A 60 -34.90 -8.31 -16.54
CA ASN A 60 -33.66 -9.09 -16.51
C ASN A 60 -33.00 -9.14 -15.11
N TYR A 61 -33.70 -8.71 -14.05
CA TYR A 61 -33.17 -8.61 -12.71
C TYR A 61 -34.27 -8.87 -11.68
N CYS A 62 -33.98 -9.72 -10.70
CA CYS A 62 -34.82 -9.90 -9.53
C CYS A 62 -33.96 -10.05 -8.28
N MET A 63 -34.25 -9.24 -7.26
CA MET A 63 -33.75 -9.45 -5.91
C MET A 63 -34.91 -9.86 -5.02
N ALA A 64 -34.75 -10.97 -4.30
CA ALA A 64 -35.82 -11.53 -3.49
C ALA A 64 -35.32 -12.17 -2.20
N GLY A 65 -36.18 -12.15 -1.18
CA GLY A 65 -35.96 -12.85 0.08
C GLY A 65 -37.18 -12.80 0.97
N THR A 66 -37.09 -13.45 2.13
CA THR A 66 -38.18 -13.43 3.12
C THR A 66 -38.17 -12.13 3.91
N SER A 67 -39.34 -11.63 4.29
CA SER A 67 -39.41 -10.45 5.15
C SER A 67 -38.97 -10.78 6.57
N ILE A 68 -38.20 -9.86 7.18
CA ILE A 68 -37.78 -9.97 8.58
C ILE A 68 -38.36 -8.79 9.35
N ALA A 69 -39.35 -9.08 10.18
CA ALA A 69 -40.10 -8.09 10.95
C ALA A 69 -39.17 -7.15 11.73
N GLY A 70 -39.41 -5.84 11.60
CA GLY A 70 -38.66 -4.81 12.32
C GLY A 70 -37.24 -4.55 11.81
N THR A 71 -36.85 -5.07 10.66
CA THR A 71 -35.51 -4.86 10.09
C THR A 71 -35.56 -4.39 8.63
N GLN A 72 -34.51 -3.70 8.18
CA GLN A 72 -34.30 -3.36 6.76
C GLN A 72 -33.50 -4.44 6.03
N LYS A 73 -33.78 -5.72 6.32
CA LYS A 73 -33.08 -6.87 5.75
C LYS A 73 -34.07 -7.92 5.24
N ILE A 74 -33.66 -8.63 4.20
CA ILE A 74 -34.28 -9.86 3.76
C ILE A 74 -33.59 -11.06 4.42
N GLY A 75 -34.36 -12.11 4.67
CA GLY A 75 -33.91 -13.42 5.05
C GLY A 75 -33.82 -14.38 3.86
N PRO A 76 -33.44 -15.64 4.11
CA PRO A 76 -33.36 -16.63 3.05
C PRO A 76 -34.74 -17.02 2.54
N LEU A 77 -34.85 -17.26 1.24
CA LEU A 77 -36.00 -17.97 0.67
C LEU A 77 -35.96 -19.45 1.08
N PRO A 78 -37.11 -20.16 1.07
CA PRO A 78 -37.10 -21.61 1.16
C PRO A 78 -36.17 -22.23 0.10
N ASP A 79 -35.42 -23.26 0.47
CA ASP A 79 -34.37 -23.85 -0.38
C ASP A 79 -34.86 -24.24 -1.78
N GLU A 80 -36.09 -24.77 -1.87
CA GLU A 80 -36.70 -25.14 -3.14
C GLU A 80 -36.98 -23.91 -4.03
N ILE A 81 -37.50 -22.83 -3.46
CA ILE A 81 -37.75 -21.58 -4.19
C ILE A 81 -36.42 -20.93 -4.59
N LEU A 82 -35.42 -20.92 -3.71
CA LEU A 82 -34.10 -20.38 -4.00
C LEU A 82 -33.45 -21.12 -5.18
N LYS A 83 -33.55 -22.45 -5.20
CA LYS A 83 -33.03 -23.28 -6.28
C LYS A 83 -33.76 -23.03 -7.60
N GLN A 84 -35.09 -23.04 -7.59
CA GLN A 84 -35.89 -22.76 -8.79
C GLN A 84 -35.62 -21.34 -9.33
N ALA A 85 -35.52 -20.35 -8.45
CA ALA A 85 -35.18 -18.98 -8.83
C ALA A 85 -33.79 -18.90 -9.48
N ALA A 86 -32.82 -19.66 -8.97
CA ALA A 86 -31.50 -19.75 -9.56
C ALA A 86 -31.50 -20.40 -10.95
N ASP A 87 -32.37 -21.40 -11.17
CA ASP A 87 -32.52 -22.08 -12.47
C ASP A 87 -33.18 -21.18 -13.55
N PHE A 88 -33.97 -20.17 -13.15
CA PHE A 88 -34.58 -19.22 -14.09
C PHE A 88 -33.65 -18.08 -14.55
N ALA A 89 -32.51 -17.89 -13.89
CA ALA A 89 -31.57 -16.82 -14.21
C ALA A 89 -30.32 -17.35 -14.92
N ASP A 90 -29.76 -16.57 -15.86
CA ASP A 90 -28.43 -16.85 -16.41
C ASP A 90 -27.38 -16.84 -15.27
N ALA A 91 -27.53 -15.93 -14.30
CA ALA A 91 -26.70 -15.84 -13.11
C ALA A 91 -27.52 -15.67 -11.82
N ALA A 92 -27.22 -16.49 -10.80
CA ALA A 92 -27.76 -16.35 -9.45
C ALA A 92 -26.64 -15.96 -8.48
N LEU A 93 -26.80 -14.84 -7.79
CA LEU A 93 -25.81 -14.29 -6.85
C LEU A 93 -26.35 -14.39 -5.42
N ILE A 94 -25.69 -15.17 -4.58
CA ILE A 94 -26.22 -15.55 -3.26
C ILE A 94 -25.27 -15.08 -2.17
N GLU A 95 -25.71 -14.14 -1.31
CA GLU A 95 -24.92 -13.73 -0.14
C GLU A 95 -24.99 -14.80 0.96
N ALA A 96 -23.84 -15.34 1.37
CA ALA A 96 -23.75 -16.56 2.17
C ALA A 96 -23.40 -16.40 3.64
N ASP A 97 -23.08 -15.18 4.11
CA ASP A 97 -22.77 -14.90 5.52
C ASP A 97 -22.82 -13.40 5.89
N GLY A 98 -22.84 -13.05 7.19
CA GLY A 98 -22.88 -11.66 7.66
C GLY A 98 -21.59 -11.18 8.34
N SER A 99 -21.12 -9.95 8.08
CA SER A 99 -19.92 -9.38 8.75
C SER A 99 -20.17 -8.14 9.60
N ARG A 100 -21.44 -7.69 9.70
CA ARG A 100 -21.83 -6.42 10.36
C ARG A 100 -21.05 -5.19 9.86
N GLY A 101 -20.64 -5.20 8.59
CA GLY A 101 -19.90 -4.08 7.98
C GLY A 101 -18.41 -4.04 8.33
N LEU A 102 -17.89 -4.97 9.12
CA LEU A 102 -16.47 -5.04 9.44
C LEU A 102 -15.68 -5.71 8.29
N PRO A 103 -14.42 -5.30 8.07
CA PRO A 103 -13.61 -5.73 6.93
C PRO A 103 -13.11 -7.17 7.03
N VAL A 104 -12.82 -7.68 8.24
CA VAL A 104 -12.39 -9.07 8.45
C VAL A 104 -13.31 -9.80 9.42
N LYS A 105 -13.39 -11.12 9.26
CA LYS A 105 -14.08 -12.02 10.19
C LYS A 105 -13.52 -13.43 10.09
N TYR A 106 -13.79 -14.23 11.11
CA TYR A 106 -13.67 -15.68 11.05
C TYR A 106 -15.08 -16.29 11.09
N PRO A 107 -15.40 -17.30 10.24
CA PRO A 107 -16.72 -17.89 10.23
C PRO A 107 -16.97 -18.70 11.50
N ASP A 108 -18.24 -18.75 11.91
CA ASP A 108 -18.70 -19.64 12.96
C ASP A 108 -18.79 -21.08 12.41
N SER A 109 -19.00 -22.06 13.29
CA SER A 109 -19.12 -23.48 12.98
C SER A 109 -20.16 -23.82 11.90
N TYR A 110 -21.26 -23.04 11.82
CA TYR A 110 -22.35 -23.22 10.85
C TYR A 110 -22.23 -22.31 9.62
N GLU A 111 -21.24 -21.40 9.56
CA GLU A 111 -21.05 -20.45 8.47
C GLU A 111 -19.81 -20.79 7.60
N PRO A 112 -19.72 -20.23 6.37
CA PRO A 112 -20.83 -19.65 5.62
C PRO A 112 -21.84 -20.74 5.20
N VAL A 113 -23.10 -20.33 4.98
CA VAL A 113 -24.18 -21.22 4.52
C VAL A 113 -24.17 -21.19 2.99
N ILE A 114 -23.44 -22.12 2.37
CA ILE A 114 -23.28 -22.19 0.92
C ILE A 114 -24.32 -23.18 0.36
N PRO A 115 -25.11 -22.79 -0.66
CA PRO A 115 -26.00 -23.74 -1.33
C PRO A 115 -25.22 -24.86 -2.01
N ASP A 116 -25.69 -26.10 -1.88
CA ASP A 116 -25.02 -27.28 -2.47
C ASP A 116 -24.97 -27.25 -4.01
N PHE A 117 -25.85 -26.46 -4.64
CA PHE A 117 -25.92 -26.25 -6.08
C PHE A 117 -25.10 -25.04 -6.57
N ALA A 118 -24.23 -24.47 -5.74
CA ALA A 118 -23.34 -23.38 -6.16
C ALA A 118 -22.26 -23.89 -7.13
N ASP A 119 -22.12 -23.24 -8.29
CA ASP A 119 -21.06 -23.52 -9.26
C ASP A 119 -19.72 -22.88 -8.84
N GLU A 120 -19.79 -21.70 -8.22
CA GLU A 120 -18.63 -20.91 -7.79
C GLU A 120 -18.85 -20.30 -6.40
N ILE A 121 -17.80 -20.27 -5.58
CA ILE A 121 -17.77 -19.60 -4.29
C ILE A 121 -16.71 -18.51 -4.33
N GLN A 122 -17.12 -17.26 -4.14
CA GLN A 122 -16.24 -16.09 -4.09
C GLN A 122 -16.09 -15.60 -2.65
N ILE A 123 -14.88 -15.73 -2.13
CA ILE A 123 -14.50 -15.35 -0.76
C ILE A 123 -14.01 -13.91 -0.78
N VAL A 124 -14.77 -13.01 -0.18
CA VAL A 124 -14.42 -11.60 -0.07
C VAL A 124 -13.61 -11.35 1.21
N THR A 125 -12.52 -10.61 1.09
CA THR A 125 -11.70 -10.17 2.22
C THR A 125 -11.42 -8.67 2.13
N GLY A 126 -11.69 -7.94 3.21
CA GLY A 126 -11.56 -6.49 3.24
C GLY A 126 -10.12 -6.04 3.50
N LEU A 127 -9.45 -5.52 2.48
CA LEU A 127 -8.09 -4.99 2.61
C LEU A 127 -8.02 -3.71 3.46
N SER A 128 -9.14 -3.02 3.66
CA SER A 128 -9.25 -1.88 4.58
C SER A 128 -9.06 -2.25 6.07
N ALA A 129 -8.80 -3.52 6.38
CA ALA A 129 -8.33 -3.96 7.69
C ALA A 129 -6.82 -3.74 7.91
N LEU A 130 -6.03 -3.66 6.83
CA LEU A 130 -4.58 -3.50 6.93
C LEU A 130 -4.22 -2.20 7.65
N GLY A 131 -3.31 -2.29 8.62
CA GLY A 131 -2.89 -1.12 9.42
C GLY A 131 -3.85 -0.74 10.55
N ARG A 132 -4.96 -1.46 10.75
CA ARG A 132 -5.89 -1.26 11.86
C ARG A 132 -5.70 -2.34 12.92
N THR A 133 -6.09 -2.04 14.15
CA THR A 133 -6.08 -3.03 15.22
C THR A 133 -7.12 -4.13 14.97
N CYS A 134 -6.85 -5.34 15.46
CA CYS A 134 -7.83 -6.43 15.40
C CYS A 134 -9.15 -6.04 16.09
N ARG A 135 -9.08 -5.25 17.18
CA ARG A 135 -10.23 -4.69 17.91
C ARG A 135 -11.19 -3.93 16.98
N GLU A 136 -10.66 -3.09 16.11
CA GLU A 136 -11.44 -2.18 15.25
C GLU A 136 -11.97 -2.84 13.98
N ALA A 137 -11.26 -3.85 13.48
CA ALA A 137 -11.45 -4.39 12.14
C ALA A 137 -12.22 -5.72 12.10
N SER A 138 -12.38 -6.40 13.24
CA SER A 138 -12.79 -7.81 13.26
C SER A 138 -14.22 -8.05 13.76
N HIS A 139 -15.03 -8.73 12.94
CA HIS A 139 -16.27 -9.37 13.42
C HIS A 139 -15.96 -10.75 14.01
N ARG A 140 -16.65 -11.13 15.10
CA ARG A 140 -16.36 -12.34 15.90
C ARG A 140 -14.88 -12.37 16.37
N LYS A 141 -14.48 -11.31 17.06
CA LYS A 141 -13.08 -11.06 17.47
C LYS A 141 -12.44 -12.28 18.12
N ASP A 142 -13.12 -12.96 19.05
CA ASP A 142 -12.54 -14.11 19.76
C ASP A 142 -12.08 -15.22 18.81
N LEU A 143 -12.87 -15.52 17.76
CA LEU A 143 -12.50 -16.50 16.74
C LEU A 143 -11.33 -16.02 15.87
N VAL A 144 -11.30 -14.73 15.54
CA VAL A 144 -10.18 -14.12 14.80
C VAL A 144 -8.89 -14.21 15.61
N LEU A 145 -8.92 -13.82 16.88
CA LEU A 145 -7.76 -13.88 17.79
C LEU A 145 -7.28 -15.32 17.97
N GLN A 146 -8.20 -16.27 18.13
CA GLN A 146 -7.85 -17.69 18.23
C GLN A 146 -7.20 -18.22 16.95
N CYS A 147 -7.74 -17.87 15.78
CA CYS A 147 -7.17 -18.28 14.50
C CYS A 147 -5.77 -17.69 14.29
N LEU A 148 -5.58 -16.41 14.62
CA LEU A 148 -4.35 -15.69 14.34
C LEU A 148 -3.26 -15.90 15.39
N GLY A 149 -3.63 -16.10 16.66
CA GLY A 149 -2.69 -16.15 17.78
C GLY A 149 -2.14 -14.79 18.17
N ILE A 150 -2.92 -13.72 18.02
CA ILE A 150 -2.54 -12.32 18.30
C ILE A 150 -3.42 -11.70 19.39
N LYS A 151 -3.06 -10.50 19.86
CA LYS A 151 -3.84 -9.69 20.82
C LYS A 151 -4.79 -8.73 20.10
N GLU A 152 -5.78 -8.21 20.83
CA GLU A 152 -6.78 -7.29 20.28
C GLU A 152 -6.18 -5.99 19.71
N ASP A 153 -5.12 -5.50 20.32
CA ASP A 153 -4.49 -4.22 19.95
C ASP A 153 -3.34 -4.39 18.94
N ASP A 154 -3.07 -5.63 18.52
CA ASP A 154 -2.08 -5.90 17.46
C ASP A 154 -2.64 -5.44 16.10
N ILE A 155 -1.74 -4.92 15.27
CA ILE A 155 -2.06 -4.41 13.93
C ILE A 155 -2.24 -5.59 12.96
N LEU A 156 -3.30 -5.53 12.14
CA LEU A 156 -3.51 -6.52 11.09
C LEU A 156 -2.57 -6.28 9.89
N GLU A 157 -1.87 -7.34 9.51
CA GLU A 157 -0.87 -7.39 8.44
C GLU A 157 -1.32 -8.39 7.36
N PRO A 158 -0.72 -8.37 6.15
CA PRO A 158 -1.13 -9.27 5.07
C PRO A 158 -1.15 -10.76 5.46
N VAL A 159 -0.17 -11.20 6.25
CA VAL A 159 -0.09 -12.59 6.74
C VAL A 159 -1.30 -12.98 7.59
N HIS A 160 -1.85 -12.05 8.36
CA HIS A 160 -3.08 -12.25 9.13
C HIS A 160 -4.28 -12.44 8.20
N LEU A 161 -4.41 -11.58 7.17
CA LEU A 161 -5.50 -11.69 6.20
C LEU A 161 -5.41 -12.99 5.39
N GLN A 162 -4.21 -13.37 4.94
CA GLN A 162 -3.99 -14.64 4.25
C GLN A 162 -4.41 -15.83 5.10
N ARG A 163 -4.03 -15.85 6.39
CA ARG A 163 -4.40 -16.93 7.31
C ARG A 163 -5.91 -17.00 7.54
N LEU A 164 -6.59 -15.87 7.76
CA LEU A 164 -8.05 -15.83 7.92
C LEU A 164 -8.78 -16.37 6.68
N VAL A 165 -8.33 -15.96 5.49
CA VAL A 165 -8.92 -16.44 4.23
C VAL A 165 -8.65 -17.93 4.03
N THR A 166 -7.41 -18.38 4.27
CA THR A 166 -7.00 -19.76 4.01
C THR A 166 -7.67 -20.73 4.98
N GLU A 167 -7.57 -20.48 6.28
CA GLU A 167 -8.07 -21.37 7.33
C GLU A 167 -9.58 -21.23 7.55
N GLY A 168 -10.12 -20.01 7.46
CA GLY A 168 -11.54 -19.77 7.67
C GLY A 168 -12.39 -20.17 6.47
N TYR A 169 -11.88 -20.00 5.24
CA TYR A 169 -12.70 -20.11 4.04
C TYR A 169 -12.16 -21.10 3.01
N VAL A 170 -10.98 -20.86 2.45
CA VAL A 170 -10.49 -21.64 1.30
C VAL A 170 -10.42 -23.14 1.61
N ASN A 171 -9.75 -23.51 2.71
CA ASN A 171 -9.56 -24.92 3.08
C ASN A 171 -10.87 -25.60 3.49
N PRO A 172 -11.73 -25.02 4.35
CA PRO A 172 -13.01 -25.64 4.69
C PRO A 172 -13.98 -25.73 3.50
N LEU A 173 -14.03 -24.73 2.62
CA LEU A 173 -14.99 -24.67 1.52
C LEU A 173 -14.64 -25.64 0.39
N ARG A 174 -13.36 -25.78 0.05
CA ARG A 174 -12.92 -26.81 -0.92
C ARG A 174 -13.23 -28.23 -0.43
N ARG A 175 -13.16 -28.47 0.88
CA ARG A 175 -13.52 -29.77 1.47
C ARG A 175 -15.04 -30.02 1.47
N ARG A 176 -15.84 -29.01 1.80
CA ARG A 176 -17.32 -29.13 1.87
C ARG A 176 -17.99 -29.11 0.49
N HIS A 177 -17.44 -28.38 -0.47
CA HIS A 177 -18.02 -28.18 -1.81
C HIS A 177 -16.99 -28.50 -2.90
N PRO A 178 -16.59 -29.77 -3.08
CA PRO A 178 -15.52 -30.16 -4.01
C PRO A 178 -15.86 -29.88 -5.48
N SER A 179 -17.15 -29.81 -5.82
CA SER A 179 -17.62 -29.50 -7.18
C SER A 179 -17.63 -28.01 -7.50
N ALA A 180 -17.59 -27.14 -6.49
CA ALA A 180 -17.67 -25.69 -6.68
C ALA A 180 -16.28 -25.07 -6.85
N ARG A 181 -16.15 -24.12 -7.77
CA ARG A 181 -14.89 -23.37 -7.93
C ARG A 181 -14.73 -22.37 -6.79
N VAL A 182 -13.70 -22.51 -5.96
CA VAL A 182 -13.42 -21.55 -4.88
C VAL A 182 -12.43 -20.49 -5.34
N ARG A 183 -12.77 -19.20 -5.17
CA ARG A 183 -11.91 -18.05 -5.53
C ARG A 183 -11.85 -17.02 -4.42
N VAL A 184 -10.66 -16.47 -4.20
CA VAL A 184 -10.48 -15.30 -3.33
C VAL A 184 -10.69 -14.02 -4.14
N CYS A 185 -11.53 -13.13 -3.62
CA CYS A 185 -11.91 -11.85 -4.23
C CYS A 185 -11.68 -10.72 -3.21
N PRO A 186 -10.45 -10.20 -3.10
CA PRO A 186 -10.16 -9.06 -2.23
C PRO A 186 -11.09 -7.88 -2.55
N GLY A 187 -11.44 -7.14 -1.50
CA GLY A 187 -12.31 -5.98 -1.57
C GLY A 187 -11.68 -4.79 -2.30
N GLN A 188 -12.16 -3.59 -2.00
CA GLN A 188 -11.62 -2.37 -2.61
C GLN A 188 -10.13 -2.19 -2.29
N VAL A 189 -9.36 -1.83 -3.33
CA VAL A 189 -7.93 -1.49 -3.26
C VAL A 189 -7.76 -0.03 -3.65
N ASN A 190 -6.94 0.71 -2.92
CA ASN A 190 -6.70 2.13 -3.14
C ASN A 190 -5.21 2.44 -3.38
N THR A 191 -4.31 1.61 -2.87
CA THR A 191 -2.85 1.80 -3.02
C THR A 191 -2.20 0.72 -3.88
N LEU A 192 -1.02 0.99 -4.44
CA LEU A 192 -0.23 -0.01 -5.16
C LEU A 192 0.10 -1.22 -4.26
N TYR A 193 0.43 -0.97 -2.99
CA TYR A 193 0.64 -2.02 -1.99
C TYR A 193 -0.58 -2.93 -1.84
N GLU A 194 -1.77 -2.35 -1.65
CA GLU A 194 -3.01 -3.12 -1.56
C GLU A 194 -3.32 -3.89 -2.86
N LYS A 195 -3.03 -3.32 -4.04
CA LYS A 195 -3.16 -4.04 -5.33
C LYS A 195 -2.25 -5.27 -5.39
N VAL A 196 -1.00 -5.14 -4.92
CA VAL A 196 -0.06 -6.28 -4.85
C VAL A 196 -0.56 -7.33 -3.86
N ILE A 197 -0.92 -6.94 -2.63
CA ILE A 197 -1.46 -7.88 -1.64
C ILE A 197 -2.74 -8.57 -2.15
N ALA A 198 -3.63 -7.83 -2.79
CA ALA A 198 -4.83 -8.39 -3.43
C ALA A 198 -4.45 -9.48 -4.44
N ARG A 199 -3.48 -9.22 -5.32
CA ARG A 199 -3.05 -10.19 -6.32
C ARG A 199 -2.47 -11.45 -5.69
N PHE A 200 -1.67 -11.31 -4.63
CA PHE A 200 -1.14 -12.45 -3.89
C PHE A 200 -2.24 -13.30 -3.24
N LEU A 201 -3.24 -12.66 -2.63
CA LEU A 201 -4.39 -13.37 -2.05
C LEU A 201 -5.24 -14.06 -3.12
N GLN A 202 -5.43 -13.44 -4.29
CA GLN A 202 -6.18 -14.03 -5.42
C GLN A 202 -5.51 -15.28 -5.99
N GLU A 203 -4.18 -15.28 -6.08
CA GLU A 203 -3.40 -16.41 -6.59
C GLU A 203 -2.92 -17.38 -5.48
N GLU A 204 -3.34 -17.13 -4.23
CA GLU A 204 -2.97 -17.93 -3.05
C GLU A 204 -1.44 -18.08 -2.92
N LYS A 205 -0.69 -17.00 -3.18
CA LYS A 205 0.77 -16.92 -3.04
C LYS A 205 1.13 -16.40 -1.65
N ASP A 206 2.29 -16.81 -1.15
CA ASP A 206 2.81 -16.36 0.16
C ASP A 206 3.03 -14.84 0.18
N VAL A 207 2.21 -14.15 0.98
CA VAL A 207 2.26 -12.68 1.10
C VAL A 207 3.50 -12.18 1.83
N SER A 208 4.23 -13.06 2.54
CA SER A 208 5.47 -12.69 3.25
C SER A 208 6.62 -12.29 2.33
N LEU A 209 6.49 -12.58 1.03
CA LEU A 209 7.43 -12.10 0.00
C LEU A 209 7.37 -10.59 -0.23
N ILE A 210 6.35 -9.91 0.29
CA ILE A 210 6.12 -8.48 0.12
C ILE A 210 6.35 -7.75 1.43
N GLN A 211 7.20 -6.72 1.39
CA GLN A 211 7.45 -5.83 2.53
C GLN A 211 6.74 -4.50 2.30
N LYS A 212 6.03 -4.01 3.32
CA LYS A 212 5.28 -2.74 3.24
C LYS A 212 6.21 -1.56 2.99
N GLU A 213 7.41 -1.62 3.56
CA GLU A 213 8.45 -0.60 3.52
C GLU A 213 8.93 -0.34 2.09
N TRP A 214 8.80 -1.30 1.19
CA TRP A 214 9.13 -1.11 -0.22
C TRP A 214 8.16 -0.16 -0.92
N PHE A 215 6.93 0.00 -0.42
CA PHE A 215 5.88 0.85 -0.99
C PHE A 215 5.77 2.21 -0.29
N SER A 216 6.74 2.54 0.56
CA SER A 216 6.80 3.84 1.22
C SER A 216 7.17 4.93 0.23
N SER A 217 6.58 6.12 0.41
CA SER A 217 6.91 7.31 -0.37
C SER A 217 8.37 7.71 -0.19
N GLN A 218 8.84 8.57 -1.08
CA GLN A 218 10.13 9.24 -0.94
C GLN A 218 10.27 9.87 0.45
N PRO A 219 11.45 9.75 1.10
CA PRO A 219 11.69 10.44 2.36
C PRO A 219 11.59 11.95 2.14
N LYS A 220 10.96 12.64 3.09
CA LYS A 220 10.87 14.10 3.05
C LYS A 220 12.12 14.73 3.65
N LEU A 221 12.74 15.64 2.91
CA LEU A 221 13.85 16.48 3.36
C LEU A 221 13.35 17.91 3.57
N ILE A 222 13.30 18.32 4.83
CA ILE A 222 12.96 19.67 5.24
C ILE A 222 14.26 20.45 5.45
N ILE A 223 14.41 21.55 4.74
CA ILE A 223 15.59 22.42 4.81
C ILE A 223 15.17 23.76 5.42
N PHE A 224 15.70 24.06 6.60
CA PHE A 224 15.58 25.37 7.23
C PHE A 224 16.73 26.26 6.77
N GLY A 225 16.41 27.30 6.02
CA GLY A 225 17.34 28.19 5.37
C GLY A 225 17.44 27.93 3.86
N ALA A 226 17.29 28.98 3.07
CA ALA A 226 17.37 28.98 1.61
C ALA A 226 18.70 29.60 1.12
N GLY A 227 19.76 29.51 1.93
CA GLY A 227 21.10 30.03 1.61
C GLY A 227 21.85 29.24 0.52
N HIS A 228 23.09 29.64 0.24
CA HIS A 228 23.91 29.05 -0.84
C HIS A 228 24.11 27.54 -0.72
N VAL A 229 24.31 27.02 0.50
CA VAL A 229 24.44 25.57 0.75
C VAL A 229 23.13 24.84 0.44
N ALA A 230 21.99 25.36 0.91
CA ALA A 230 20.67 24.78 0.68
C ALA A 230 20.36 24.66 -0.82
N ARG A 231 20.70 25.67 -1.62
CA ARG A 231 20.49 25.66 -3.07
C ARG A 231 21.27 24.54 -3.78
N GLN A 232 22.49 24.26 -3.35
CA GLN A 232 23.25 23.14 -3.93
C GLN A 232 22.75 21.80 -3.40
N LEU A 233 22.37 21.73 -2.13
CA LEU A 233 21.78 20.53 -1.53
C LEU A 233 20.46 20.14 -2.22
N LEU A 234 19.60 21.10 -2.57
CA LEU A 234 18.33 20.83 -3.26
C LEU A 234 18.51 20.08 -4.57
N LYS A 235 19.51 20.45 -5.38
CA LYS A 235 19.82 19.77 -6.64
C LYS A 235 20.19 18.31 -6.40
N LEU A 236 20.98 18.05 -5.37
CA LEU A 236 21.36 16.69 -4.97
C LEU A 236 20.18 15.93 -4.37
N ALA A 237 19.36 16.59 -3.55
CA ALA A 237 18.20 16.00 -2.89
C ALA A 237 17.15 15.52 -3.90
N GLY A 238 16.83 16.36 -4.90
CA GLY A 238 15.94 15.97 -5.99
C GLY A 238 16.50 14.79 -6.80
N PHE A 239 17.81 14.79 -7.08
CA PHE A 239 18.48 13.65 -7.74
C PHE A 239 18.45 12.36 -6.89
N LEU A 240 18.42 12.48 -5.56
CA LEU A 240 18.41 11.37 -4.60
C LEU A 240 16.99 10.94 -4.20
N ASP A 241 15.98 11.39 -4.94
CA ASP A 241 14.56 11.08 -4.71
C ASP A 241 14.10 11.47 -3.30
N PHE A 242 14.52 12.64 -2.80
CA PHE A 242 13.89 13.27 -1.64
C PHE A 242 12.77 14.20 -2.08
N TYR A 243 11.65 14.17 -1.37
CA TYR A 243 10.64 15.22 -1.48
C TYR A 243 11.06 16.40 -0.60
N THR A 244 11.23 17.58 -1.20
CA THR A 244 11.91 18.71 -0.57
C THR A 244 10.96 19.82 -0.15
N ILE A 245 11.10 20.24 1.12
CA ILE A 245 10.36 21.38 1.68
C ILE A 245 11.38 22.38 2.19
N VAL A 246 11.35 23.61 1.70
CA VAL A 246 12.30 24.67 2.09
C VAL A 246 11.58 25.78 2.82
N LEU A 247 12.11 26.15 3.99
CA LEU A 247 11.60 27.25 4.81
C LEU A 247 12.70 28.32 4.95
N ASP A 248 12.39 29.59 4.73
CA ASP A 248 13.23 30.73 5.11
C ASP A 248 12.34 31.92 5.50
N ASP A 249 12.82 32.77 6.39
CA ASP A 249 12.11 33.98 6.83
C ASP A 249 12.31 35.19 5.89
N ARG A 250 13.08 35.01 4.80
CA ARG A 250 13.24 36.00 3.72
C ARG A 250 12.50 35.63 2.46
N GLU A 251 11.70 36.57 2.00
CA GLU A 251 11.01 36.50 0.71
C GLU A 251 11.99 36.46 -0.47
N GLU A 252 13.12 37.17 -0.38
CA GLU A 252 14.09 37.24 -1.47
C GLU A 252 14.88 35.93 -1.68
N PHE A 253 14.78 34.97 -0.76
CA PHE A 253 15.37 33.63 -0.87
C PHE A 253 14.31 32.52 -0.97
N ALA A 254 13.25 32.56 -0.16
CA ALA A 254 12.17 31.57 -0.16
C ALA A 254 11.08 31.91 -1.18
N ASN A 255 11.41 31.75 -2.46
CA ASN A 255 10.42 31.80 -3.54
C ASN A 255 10.74 30.79 -4.64
N ARG A 256 9.71 30.37 -5.37
CA ARG A 256 9.82 29.35 -6.43
C ARG A 256 10.73 29.74 -7.60
N GLU A 257 10.89 31.04 -7.88
CA GLU A 257 11.81 31.48 -8.94
C GLU A 257 13.28 31.24 -8.57
N LYS A 258 13.63 31.34 -7.28
CA LYS A 258 15.00 31.11 -6.78
C LYS A 258 15.30 29.65 -6.48
N LEU A 259 14.26 28.87 -6.19
CA LEU A 259 14.32 27.46 -5.80
C LEU A 259 13.40 26.60 -6.69
N PRO A 260 13.60 26.57 -8.02
CA PRO A 260 12.74 25.83 -8.93
C PRO A 260 12.81 24.31 -8.72
N GLU A 261 13.88 23.80 -8.12
CA GLU A 261 14.05 22.38 -7.81
C GLU A 261 13.32 21.92 -6.54
N ALA A 262 12.83 22.84 -5.70
CA ALA A 262 12.11 22.47 -4.48
C ALA A 262 10.64 22.12 -4.77
N ASP A 263 10.13 21.04 -4.17
CA ASP A 263 8.72 20.66 -4.29
C ASP A 263 7.81 21.70 -3.60
N GLU A 264 8.23 22.14 -2.41
CA GLU A 264 7.53 23.15 -1.61
C GLU A 264 8.50 24.21 -1.07
N VAL A 265 8.06 25.47 -1.10
CA VAL A 265 8.84 26.62 -0.61
C VAL A 265 7.92 27.52 0.21
N TYR A 266 8.31 27.78 1.46
CA TYR A 266 7.57 28.61 2.39
C TYR A 266 8.43 29.76 2.90
N CYS A 267 7.96 30.99 2.67
CA CYS A 267 8.52 32.18 3.29
C CYS A 267 7.82 32.40 4.64
N CYS A 268 8.44 32.04 5.75
CA CYS A 268 7.83 32.11 7.08
C CYS A 268 8.84 32.38 8.19
N ASP A 269 8.37 33.02 9.26
CA ASP A 269 9.13 33.09 10.51
C ASP A 269 9.33 31.67 11.07
N PHE A 270 10.58 31.32 11.39
CA PHE A 270 10.93 30.02 11.96
C PHE A 270 10.20 29.74 13.30
N GLN A 271 9.75 30.76 14.01
CA GLN A 271 8.90 30.60 15.19
C GLN A 271 7.56 29.93 14.90
N LYS A 272 7.10 29.95 13.64
CA LYS A 272 5.85 29.36 13.15
C LYS A 272 6.08 28.19 12.19
N ALA A 273 7.32 27.69 12.10
CA ALA A 273 7.67 26.67 11.13
C ALA A 273 6.80 25.41 11.25
N GLU A 274 6.34 25.06 12.46
CA GLU A 274 5.49 23.91 12.73
C GLU A 274 4.21 23.86 11.90
N GLU A 275 3.71 24.99 11.41
CA GLU A 275 2.53 25.09 10.55
C GLU A 275 2.75 24.44 9.17
N TYR A 276 4.02 24.32 8.75
CA TYR A 276 4.41 23.81 7.43
C TYR A 276 5.14 22.47 7.52
N LEU A 277 5.44 21.98 8.73
CA LEU A 277 6.15 20.72 8.88
C LEU A 277 5.18 19.54 8.73
N PRO A 278 5.52 18.54 7.88
CA PRO A 278 4.65 17.40 7.67
C PRO A 278 4.43 16.61 8.97
N GLU A 279 3.27 15.97 9.05
CA GLU A 279 2.97 14.96 10.08
C GLU A 279 3.65 13.63 9.74
N GLY A 280 3.76 12.74 10.74
CA GLY A 280 4.38 11.42 10.61
C GLY A 280 5.81 11.35 11.16
N ASP A 281 6.35 10.14 11.18
CA ASP A 281 7.73 9.83 11.51
C ASP A 281 8.59 9.74 10.23
N GLN A 282 9.90 9.61 10.40
CA GLN A 282 10.87 9.40 9.31
C GLN A 282 11.24 10.60 8.42
N HIS A 283 11.00 11.83 8.88
CA HIS A 283 11.43 13.04 8.16
C HIS A 283 12.89 13.40 8.45
N TYR A 284 13.55 13.99 7.44
CA TYR A 284 14.94 14.45 7.50
C TYR A 284 14.95 15.96 7.62
N TYR A 285 15.67 16.50 8.59
CA TYR A 285 15.76 17.93 8.84
C TYR A 285 17.20 18.41 8.69
N VAL A 286 17.40 19.43 7.86
CA VAL A 286 18.68 20.10 7.65
C VAL A 286 18.53 21.56 8.05
N VAL A 287 19.26 21.95 9.09
CA VAL A 287 19.26 23.31 9.63
C VAL A 287 20.50 24.04 9.10
N VAL A 288 20.29 24.93 8.13
CA VAL A 288 21.30 25.70 7.40
C VAL A 288 20.90 27.19 7.31
N THR A 289 20.47 27.76 8.44
CA THR A 289 19.99 29.15 8.48
C THR A 289 21.16 30.15 8.44
N ARG A 290 20.86 31.46 8.48
CA ARG A 290 21.86 32.53 8.44
C ARG A 290 22.62 32.76 9.74
N GLY A 291 22.21 32.16 10.86
CA GLY A 291 22.86 32.43 12.14
C GLY A 291 22.25 31.71 13.33
N HIS A 292 22.98 31.79 14.45
CA HIS A 292 22.77 30.98 15.66
C HIS A 292 21.35 31.00 16.23
N ALA A 293 20.70 32.17 16.23
CA ALA A 293 19.34 32.27 16.76
C ALA A 293 18.33 31.47 15.92
N GLY A 294 18.45 31.51 14.59
CA GLY A 294 17.58 30.76 13.68
C GLY A 294 17.81 29.26 13.78
N ASP A 295 19.07 28.84 13.84
CA ASP A 295 19.42 27.42 13.95
C ASP A 295 18.84 26.80 15.23
N GLU A 296 19.00 27.48 16.37
CA GLU A 296 18.52 26.99 17.66
C GLU A 296 16.98 26.93 17.71
N ILE A 297 16.27 27.89 17.11
CA ILE A 297 14.80 27.85 17.00
C ILE A 297 14.36 26.61 16.21
N CYS A 298 14.94 26.39 15.03
CA CYS A 298 14.56 25.28 14.16
C CYS A 298 14.85 23.92 14.83
N VAL A 299 16.03 23.76 15.44
CA VAL A 299 16.40 22.54 16.17
C VAL A 299 15.38 22.22 17.27
N LYS A 300 14.98 23.20 18.08
CA LYS A 300 13.98 22.98 19.15
C LYS A 300 12.64 22.50 18.62
N LYS A 301 12.18 23.08 17.50
CA LYS A 301 10.92 22.69 16.86
C LYS A 301 10.96 21.24 16.39
N VAL A 302 12.12 20.78 15.90
CA VAL A 302 12.31 19.38 15.47
C VAL A 302 12.46 18.44 16.67
N LEU A 303 13.21 18.82 17.71
CA LEU A 303 13.39 17.98 18.92
C LEU A 303 12.07 17.70 19.67
N ALA A 304 11.05 18.53 19.48
CA ALA A 304 9.70 18.30 20.01
C ALA A 304 8.89 17.25 19.21
N ARG A 305 9.48 16.64 18.19
CA ARG A 305 8.83 15.72 17.23
C ARG A 305 9.67 14.46 17.02
N SER A 306 9.06 13.44 16.42
CA SER A 306 9.80 12.27 15.90
C SER A 306 10.46 12.61 14.57
N TYR A 307 11.72 12.21 14.37
CA TYR A 307 12.48 12.46 13.14
C TYR A 307 13.41 11.29 12.81
N ALA A 308 13.74 11.09 11.52
CA ALA A 308 14.76 10.12 11.09
C ALA A 308 16.17 10.71 11.19
N TYR A 309 16.31 12.01 10.94
CA TYR A 309 17.59 12.71 10.94
C TYR A 309 17.41 14.18 11.27
N LEU A 310 18.30 14.71 12.11
CA LEU A 310 18.41 16.14 12.39
C LEU A 310 19.87 16.55 12.29
N GLY A 311 20.19 17.30 11.24
CA GLY A 311 21.52 17.87 11.02
C GLY A 311 21.53 19.37 11.19
N MET A 312 22.56 19.90 11.84
CA MET A 312 22.74 21.34 12.03
C MET A 312 24.12 21.80 11.56
N ILE A 313 24.14 22.82 10.71
CA ILE A 313 25.38 23.44 10.26
C ILE A 313 26.02 24.25 11.39
N GLY A 314 27.35 24.24 11.46
CA GLY A 314 28.09 25.06 12.41
C GLY A 314 29.54 24.65 12.55
N SER A 315 30.39 25.58 12.98
CA SER A 315 31.74 25.20 13.42
C SER A 315 31.67 24.46 14.76
N ARG A 316 32.67 23.63 15.09
CA ARG A 316 32.72 22.89 16.37
C ARG A 316 32.48 23.79 17.59
N LYS A 317 33.02 25.01 17.59
CA LYS A 317 32.81 25.99 18.66
C LYS A 317 31.35 26.45 18.75
N LYS A 318 30.72 26.69 17.60
CA LYS A 318 29.32 27.15 17.50
C LYS A 318 28.34 26.04 17.90
N VAL A 319 28.60 24.81 17.46
CA VAL A 319 27.83 23.62 17.84
C VAL A 319 27.87 23.42 19.36
N LYS A 320 29.07 23.48 19.97
CA LYS A 320 29.20 23.34 21.42
C LYS A 320 28.35 24.34 22.20
N ALA A 321 28.39 25.62 21.80
CA ALA A 321 27.59 26.66 22.45
C ALA A 321 26.08 26.44 22.29
N ALA A 322 25.63 25.97 21.12
CA ALA A 322 24.23 25.63 20.89
C ALA A 322 23.80 24.44 21.75
N PHE A 323 24.64 23.41 21.90
CA PHE A 323 24.35 22.25 22.74
C PHE A 323 24.24 22.62 24.22
N GLU A 324 25.19 23.42 24.74
CA GLU A 324 25.13 23.96 26.10
C GLU A 324 23.84 24.78 26.34
N SER A 325 23.40 25.57 25.33
CA SER A 325 22.15 26.34 25.38
C SER A 325 20.91 25.43 25.42
N LEU A 326 20.87 24.37 24.62
CA LEU A 326 19.75 23.41 24.58
C LEU A 326 19.65 22.63 25.90
N GLU A 327 20.77 22.13 26.42
CA GLU A 327 20.80 21.44 27.73
C GLU A 327 20.34 22.35 28.86
N ALA A 328 20.78 23.62 28.87
CA ALA A 328 20.34 24.60 29.86
C ALA A 328 18.83 24.90 29.79
N GLN A 329 18.20 24.64 28.65
CA GLN A 329 16.75 24.78 28.44
C GLN A 329 15.96 23.50 28.72
N GLY A 330 16.62 22.46 29.23
CA GLY A 330 15.98 21.24 29.71
C GLY A 330 15.86 20.11 28.68
N PHE A 331 16.49 20.23 27.51
CA PHE A 331 16.62 19.08 26.59
C PHE A 331 17.57 18.04 27.18
N SER A 332 17.23 16.76 27.03
CA SER A 332 18.09 15.68 27.53
C SER A 332 19.39 15.61 26.74
N LYS A 333 20.45 15.14 27.39
CA LYS A 333 21.75 14.98 26.76
C LYS A 333 21.68 14.02 25.57
N GLU A 334 20.89 12.95 25.67
CA GLU A 334 20.68 11.98 24.58
C GLU A 334 20.02 12.63 23.36
N ALA A 335 19.03 13.52 23.57
CA ALA A 335 18.37 14.22 22.48
C ALA A 335 19.32 15.20 21.76
N VAL A 336 20.21 15.85 22.52
CA VAL A 336 21.21 16.78 21.97
C VAL A 336 22.35 16.04 21.26
N GLU A 337 22.84 14.93 21.83
CA GLU A 337 23.87 14.09 21.22
C GLU A 337 23.40 13.37 19.94
N GLY A 338 22.08 13.18 19.78
CA GLY A 338 21.48 12.68 18.54
C GLY A 338 21.52 13.66 17.35
N ILE A 339 21.89 14.93 17.57
CA ILE A 339 21.98 15.94 16.51
C ILE A 339 23.29 15.77 15.74
N HIS A 340 23.20 15.63 14.42
CA HIS A 340 24.37 15.61 13.52
C HIS A 340 24.93 17.02 13.35
N ALA A 341 25.85 17.41 14.23
CA ALA A 341 26.46 18.74 14.24
C ALA A 341 27.97 18.68 14.59
N PRO A 342 28.88 19.22 13.76
CA PRO A 342 28.64 19.79 12.43
C PRO A 342 28.06 18.76 11.46
N ILE A 343 27.05 19.20 10.70
CA ILE A 343 26.38 18.36 9.70
C ILE A 343 27.32 17.88 8.58
N GLY A 344 27.09 16.67 8.08
CA GLY A 344 27.75 16.09 6.92
C GLY A 344 29.00 15.26 7.27
N LEU A 345 29.35 14.34 6.37
CA LEU A 345 30.54 13.50 6.53
C LEU A 345 31.83 14.33 6.50
N ALA A 346 32.82 13.92 7.30
CA ALA A 346 34.13 14.58 7.40
C ALA A 346 35.03 14.34 6.17
N ILE A 347 34.64 14.87 5.01
CA ILE A 347 35.35 14.75 3.72
C ILE A 347 36.30 15.91 3.42
N GLY A 348 36.45 16.85 4.36
CA GLY A 348 37.28 18.05 4.18
C GLY A 348 36.65 19.15 3.31
N ALA A 349 35.32 19.17 3.20
CA ALA A 349 34.56 20.13 2.41
C ALA A 349 34.82 21.60 2.78
N ARG A 350 34.88 22.47 1.78
CA ARG A 350 35.18 23.90 1.91
C ARG A 350 34.21 24.80 1.14
N THR A 351 33.78 24.39 -0.05
CA THR A 351 32.81 25.18 -0.86
C THR A 351 31.37 24.79 -0.53
N PRO A 352 30.36 25.63 -0.84
CA PRO A 352 28.95 25.26 -0.66
C PRO A 352 28.56 23.96 -1.37
N GLU A 353 29.13 23.68 -2.54
CA GLU A 353 28.91 22.46 -3.32
C GLU A 353 29.51 21.24 -2.60
N GLU A 354 30.74 21.34 -2.12
CA GLU A 354 31.39 20.26 -1.36
C GLU A 354 30.66 20.00 -0.03
N ILE A 355 30.19 21.04 0.63
CA ILE A 355 29.39 20.93 1.86
C ILE A 355 28.05 20.25 1.55
N ALA A 356 27.39 20.61 0.45
CA ALA A 356 26.16 19.94 0.02
C ALA A 356 26.40 18.45 -0.28
N VAL A 357 27.51 18.08 -0.93
CA VAL A 357 27.89 16.67 -1.14
C VAL A 357 28.14 15.96 0.19
N SER A 358 28.84 16.60 1.13
CA SER A 358 29.08 16.06 2.48
C SER A 358 27.79 15.78 3.24
N ILE A 359 26.82 16.70 3.19
CA ILE A 359 25.49 16.54 3.80
C ILE A 359 24.72 15.43 3.07
N ALA A 360 24.65 15.46 1.75
CA ALA A 360 23.94 14.45 0.96
C ALA A 360 24.49 13.04 1.21
N ALA A 361 25.81 12.89 1.35
CA ALA A 361 26.44 11.62 1.67
C ALA A 361 26.04 11.11 3.07
N GLU A 362 25.94 11.99 4.07
CA GLU A 362 25.45 11.63 5.41
C GLU A 362 23.96 11.26 5.37
N LEU A 363 23.13 12.03 4.66
CA LEU A 363 21.71 11.70 4.46
C LEU A 363 21.53 10.31 3.83
N ILE A 364 22.33 9.96 2.81
CA ILE A 364 22.32 8.61 2.20
C ILE A 364 22.74 7.54 3.23
N GLN A 365 23.79 7.81 4.01
CA GLN A 365 24.29 6.88 5.02
C GLN A 365 23.21 6.54 6.04
N ILE A 366 22.44 7.52 6.49
CA ILE A 366 21.34 7.32 7.45
C ILE A 366 20.12 6.71 6.76
N LYS A 367 19.71 7.23 5.59
CA LYS A 367 18.58 6.71 4.81
C LYS A 367 18.70 5.22 4.55
N ASN A 368 19.87 4.75 4.16
CA ASN A 368 20.07 3.35 3.79
C ASN A 368 20.29 2.41 4.99
N GLN A 369 20.30 2.92 6.23
CA GLN A 369 20.28 2.07 7.43
C GLN A 369 18.87 1.56 7.77
N GLY A 370 17.82 2.29 7.37
CA GLY A 370 16.42 1.95 7.71
C GLY A 370 15.43 1.96 6.55
N THR A 371 15.70 2.67 5.44
CA THR A 371 14.79 2.80 4.30
C THR A 371 15.32 2.02 3.09
N VAL A 372 14.48 1.10 2.59
CA VAL A 372 14.81 0.25 1.42
C VAL A 372 14.05 0.70 0.16
N SER A 373 13.04 1.57 0.29
CA SER A 373 12.20 2.01 -0.83
C SER A 373 12.98 2.85 -1.84
N THR A 374 12.94 2.44 -3.11
CA THR A 374 13.33 3.28 -4.26
C THR A 374 12.11 3.71 -5.09
N MET A 375 10.94 3.80 -4.44
CA MET A 375 9.69 4.17 -5.09
C MET A 375 9.72 5.62 -5.56
N THR A 376 9.43 5.82 -6.85
CA THR A 376 9.16 7.15 -7.40
C THR A 376 7.72 7.54 -7.13
N LYS A 377 7.45 8.85 -7.05
CA LYS A 377 6.08 9.38 -6.94
C LYS A 377 5.18 8.87 -8.08
N GLU A 378 5.69 8.88 -9.31
CA GLU A 378 4.96 8.38 -10.48
C GLU A 378 4.55 6.91 -10.31
N LEU A 379 5.45 6.05 -9.84
CA LEU A 379 5.14 4.63 -9.63
C LEU A 379 4.16 4.41 -8.47
N LEU A 380 4.21 5.24 -7.41
CA LEU A 380 3.34 5.12 -6.25
C LEU A 380 1.89 5.52 -6.58
N GLU A 381 1.74 6.58 -7.38
CA GLU A 381 0.45 7.20 -7.72
C GLU A 381 -0.17 6.66 -9.01
N THR A 382 0.59 5.85 -9.78
CA THR A 382 0.15 5.33 -11.07
C THR A 382 -1.14 4.53 -10.98
N GLN A 383 -2.01 4.77 -11.95
CA GLN A 383 -3.20 3.95 -12.19
C GLN A 383 -3.02 3.02 -13.39
N GLU A 384 -1.83 2.95 -13.98
CA GLU A 384 -1.60 2.12 -15.16
C GLU A 384 -1.70 0.62 -14.86
N ASN A 385 -2.10 -0.14 -15.88
CA ASN A 385 -2.06 -1.61 -15.86
C ASN A 385 -0.73 -2.11 -16.41
N GLY A 386 -0.21 -3.18 -15.83
CA GLY A 386 1.07 -3.74 -16.26
C GLY A 386 1.57 -4.84 -15.34
N VAL A 387 2.85 -5.14 -15.45
CA VAL A 387 3.53 -6.11 -14.57
C VAL A 387 4.54 -5.37 -13.71
N LEU A 388 4.28 -5.35 -12.40
CA LEU A 388 5.19 -4.79 -11.41
C LEU A 388 6.33 -5.78 -11.19
N CYS A 389 7.55 -5.34 -11.44
CA CYS A 389 8.77 -6.12 -11.31
C CYS A 389 9.53 -5.63 -10.07
N ILE A 390 9.83 -6.52 -9.13
CA ILE A 390 10.44 -6.21 -7.83
C ILE A 390 11.70 -7.05 -7.65
N ILE A 391 12.84 -6.43 -7.29
CA ILE A 391 14.01 -7.18 -6.82
C ILE A 391 13.71 -7.69 -5.40
N ILE A 392 13.57 -8.99 -5.23
CA ILE A 392 13.29 -9.62 -3.92
C ILE A 392 14.53 -10.26 -3.29
N LYS A 393 15.54 -10.57 -4.10
CA LYS A 393 16.82 -11.10 -3.64
C LYS A 393 17.93 -10.68 -4.59
N LYS A 394 19.11 -10.47 -4.03
CA LYS A 394 20.30 -10.09 -4.77
C LYS A 394 21.54 -10.74 -4.16
N SER A 395 22.47 -11.15 -5.02
CA SER A 395 23.83 -11.52 -4.66
C SER A 395 24.82 -10.89 -5.64
N GLY A 396 25.97 -10.44 -5.13
CA GLY A 396 26.98 -9.75 -5.94
C GLY A 396 26.66 -8.27 -6.21
N SER A 397 27.38 -7.70 -7.17
CA SER A 397 27.34 -6.28 -7.51
C SER A 397 26.25 -6.02 -8.55
N SER A 398 25.19 -5.33 -8.13
CA SER A 398 24.20 -4.75 -9.04
C SER A 398 23.85 -3.32 -8.58
N PRO A 399 23.40 -2.42 -9.48
CA PRO A 399 23.26 -1.00 -9.16
C PRO A 399 22.11 -0.69 -8.19
N ARG A 400 21.05 -1.52 -8.14
CA ARG A 400 19.91 -1.36 -7.23
C ARG A 400 19.78 -2.52 -6.24
N GLY A 401 19.08 -2.27 -5.13
CA GLY A 401 18.92 -3.20 -4.01
C GLY A 401 17.61 -3.98 -4.04
N VAL A 402 17.41 -4.84 -3.04
CA VAL A 402 16.10 -5.44 -2.76
C VAL A 402 15.08 -4.33 -2.53
N GLY A 403 13.84 -4.51 -2.97
CA GLY A 403 12.77 -3.53 -2.89
C GLY A 403 12.74 -2.51 -4.04
N SER A 404 13.73 -2.51 -4.94
CA SER A 404 13.65 -1.70 -6.16
C SER A 404 12.60 -2.23 -7.13
N MET A 405 11.84 -1.30 -7.73
CA MET A 405 10.63 -1.60 -8.49
C MET A 405 10.54 -0.86 -9.82
N MET A 406 9.90 -1.53 -10.76
CA MET A 406 9.55 -1.00 -12.09
C MET A 406 8.21 -1.58 -12.53
N LEU A 407 7.30 -0.75 -13.03
CA LEU A 407 6.06 -1.18 -13.67
C LEU A 407 6.26 -1.15 -15.19
N VAL A 408 6.12 -2.31 -15.82
CA VAL A 408 6.13 -2.44 -17.28
C VAL A 408 4.70 -2.41 -17.77
N CYS A 409 4.32 -1.29 -18.38
CA CYS A 409 3.02 -1.10 -19.02
C CYS A 409 3.12 -1.46 -20.51
N LYS A 410 1.98 -1.40 -21.22
CA LYS A 410 1.94 -1.66 -22.66
C LYS A 410 2.82 -0.70 -23.48
N ASP A 411 2.77 0.60 -23.15
CA ASP A 411 3.36 1.66 -23.98
C ASP A 411 4.49 2.44 -23.27
N LYS A 412 4.74 2.15 -21.99
CA LYS A 412 5.75 2.85 -21.17
C LYS A 412 6.26 1.99 -20.02
N VAL A 413 7.35 2.44 -19.41
CA VAL A 413 7.94 1.87 -18.20
C VAL A 413 8.02 2.95 -17.14
N ILE A 414 7.62 2.63 -15.90
CA ILE A 414 7.65 3.56 -14.77
C ILE A 414 8.56 2.98 -13.68
N GLY A 415 9.52 3.76 -13.19
CA GLY A 415 10.51 3.30 -12.21
C GLY A 415 11.68 2.54 -12.87
N SER A 416 12.54 1.94 -12.05
CA SER A 416 13.73 1.22 -12.52
C SER A 416 14.18 0.19 -11.48
N ILE A 417 14.64 -0.95 -11.96
CA ILE A 417 15.28 -2.00 -11.14
C ILE A 417 16.81 -2.03 -11.31
N GLY A 418 17.39 -1.06 -12.00
CA GLY A 418 18.84 -0.85 -12.01
C GLY A 418 19.42 -0.44 -13.36
N GLY A 419 18.63 -0.46 -14.44
CA GLY A 419 19.12 -0.21 -15.80
C GLY A 419 19.93 -1.38 -16.38
N GLY A 420 20.47 -1.18 -17.58
CA GLY A 420 21.37 -2.12 -18.24
C GLY A 420 20.70 -3.37 -18.81
N ALA A 421 21.46 -4.46 -18.93
CA ALA A 421 21.00 -5.71 -19.58
C ALA A 421 19.85 -6.38 -18.82
N LEU A 422 19.94 -6.45 -17.48
CA LEU A 422 18.91 -7.02 -16.61
C LEU A 422 17.56 -6.33 -16.83
N GLU A 423 17.54 -5.00 -16.78
CA GLU A 423 16.29 -4.25 -16.93
C GLU A 423 15.66 -4.47 -18.30
N ASN A 424 16.47 -4.50 -19.37
CA ASN A 424 15.99 -4.81 -20.72
C ASN A 424 15.39 -6.23 -20.83
N GLU A 425 16.01 -7.21 -20.20
CA GLU A 425 15.50 -8.59 -20.20
C GLU A 425 14.18 -8.71 -19.43
N VAL A 426 14.09 -8.03 -18.28
CA VAL A 426 12.87 -7.97 -17.47
C VAL A 426 11.75 -7.26 -18.25
N ILE A 427 12.03 -6.15 -18.94
CA ILE A 427 11.06 -5.44 -19.79
C ILE A 427 10.53 -6.34 -20.91
N ARG A 428 11.39 -7.16 -21.55
CA ARG A 428 10.96 -8.10 -22.60
C ARG A 428 10.15 -9.28 -22.06
N THR A 429 10.45 -9.69 -20.83
CA THR A 429 9.80 -10.82 -20.16
C THR A 429 8.42 -10.44 -19.64
N ALA A 430 8.29 -9.25 -19.04
CA ALA A 430 7.11 -8.81 -18.31
C ALA A 430 5.79 -8.94 -19.10
N PRO A 431 5.67 -8.58 -20.39
CA PRO A 431 4.42 -8.73 -21.16
C PRO A 431 3.91 -10.17 -21.29
N GLN A 432 4.76 -11.17 -21.07
CA GLN A 432 4.42 -12.59 -21.17
C GLN A 432 3.92 -13.16 -19.83
N ILE A 433 3.98 -12.39 -18.74
CA ILE A 433 3.63 -12.84 -17.40
C ILE A 433 2.15 -12.58 -17.12
N SER A 434 1.39 -13.66 -16.90
CA SER A 434 -0.05 -13.60 -16.57
C SER A 434 -0.37 -13.96 -15.13
N GLN A 435 0.61 -14.49 -14.39
CA GLN A 435 0.51 -14.91 -12.98
C GLN A 435 1.75 -14.48 -12.20
N ILE A 436 1.64 -14.40 -10.88
CA ILE A 436 2.78 -14.11 -10.01
C ILE A 436 3.85 -15.17 -10.21
N THR A 437 5.05 -14.72 -10.58
CA THR A 437 6.19 -15.61 -10.77
C THR A 437 7.48 -14.95 -10.28
N VAL A 438 8.42 -15.78 -9.85
CA VAL A 438 9.78 -15.36 -9.51
C VAL A 438 10.71 -15.96 -10.55
N ARG A 439 11.61 -15.14 -11.11
CA ARG A 439 12.66 -15.62 -12.01
C ARG A 439 14.03 -15.20 -11.52
N ASP A 440 14.98 -16.11 -11.64
CA ASP A 440 16.40 -15.86 -11.43
C ASP A 440 17.01 -15.28 -12.70
N PHE A 441 17.74 -14.19 -12.55
CA PHE A 441 18.56 -13.60 -13.60
C PHE A 441 20.01 -13.60 -13.15
N SER A 442 20.88 -14.23 -13.94
CA SER A 442 22.32 -14.22 -13.72
C SER A 442 22.99 -13.45 -14.83
N LEU A 443 23.64 -12.34 -14.48
CA LEU A 443 24.51 -11.66 -15.42
C LEU A 443 25.84 -12.40 -15.41
N SER A 444 26.07 -13.23 -16.43
CA SER A 444 27.37 -13.87 -16.63
C SER A 444 28.38 -12.85 -17.18
N ASN A 445 29.65 -12.99 -16.79
CA ASN A 445 30.71 -12.09 -17.26
C ASN A 445 30.96 -12.20 -18.78
N GLU A 446 30.58 -13.32 -19.42
CA GLU A 446 30.82 -13.57 -20.85
C GLU A 446 29.85 -12.82 -21.77
N GLU A 447 28.56 -12.70 -21.41
CA GLU A 447 27.59 -11.86 -22.16
C GLU A 447 27.76 -10.36 -21.85
N SER A 448 28.30 -10.04 -20.67
CA SER A 448 28.54 -8.66 -20.20
C SER A 448 29.70 -7.95 -20.92
N ALA A 449 30.63 -8.70 -21.54
CA ALA A 449 31.77 -8.14 -22.27
C ALA A 449 31.36 -7.41 -23.57
N ASN A 450 30.23 -7.79 -24.19
CA ASN A 450 29.74 -7.16 -25.42
C ASN A 450 28.87 -5.91 -25.17
N LEU A 451 28.40 -5.69 -23.93
CA LEU A 451 27.47 -4.60 -23.57
C LEU A 451 28.13 -3.47 -22.75
N GLY A 452 29.44 -3.56 -22.47
CA GLY A 452 30.23 -2.48 -21.88
C GLY A 452 29.90 -2.12 -20.42
N MET A 453 29.07 -2.91 -19.73
CA MET A 453 28.67 -2.68 -18.34
C MET A 453 28.88 -3.96 -17.53
N ILE A 454 29.95 -4.00 -16.74
CA ILE A 454 30.32 -5.16 -15.91
C ILE A 454 29.63 -5.02 -14.55
N CYS A 455 28.55 -5.76 -14.33
CA CYS A 455 27.98 -5.99 -13.01
C CYS A 455 27.76 -7.49 -12.84
N GLY A 456 28.67 -8.16 -12.14
CA GLY A 456 28.56 -9.58 -11.81
C GLY A 456 27.63 -9.76 -10.61
N GLY A 457 26.48 -10.41 -10.83
CA GLY A 457 25.52 -10.69 -9.77
C GLY A 457 24.34 -11.52 -10.22
N THR A 458 23.65 -12.13 -9.25
CA THR A 458 22.37 -12.82 -9.45
C THR A 458 21.26 -12.03 -8.77
N ASN A 459 20.14 -11.86 -9.46
CA ASN A 459 18.97 -11.15 -8.96
C ASN A 459 17.74 -12.06 -9.09
N GLN A 460 16.88 -12.08 -8.08
CA GLN A 460 15.56 -12.68 -8.17
C GLN A 460 14.54 -11.57 -8.36
N ILE A 461 13.82 -11.64 -9.49
CA ILE A 461 12.79 -10.68 -9.85
C ILE A 461 11.44 -11.35 -9.64
N LEU A 462 10.63 -10.74 -8.78
CA LEU A 462 9.22 -11.05 -8.63
C LEU A 462 8.43 -10.24 -9.65
N PHE A 463 7.62 -10.92 -10.45
CA PHE A 463 6.70 -10.32 -11.40
C PHE A 463 5.28 -10.44 -10.87
N VAL A 464 4.59 -9.30 -10.71
CA VAL A 464 3.23 -9.22 -10.22
C VAL A 464 2.35 -8.56 -11.27
N PRO A 465 1.46 -9.29 -11.96
CA PRO A 465 0.48 -8.68 -12.85
C PRO A 465 -0.50 -7.83 -12.06
N ILE A 466 -0.54 -6.53 -12.35
CA ILE A 466 -1.45 -5.57 -11.74
C ILE A 466 -2.47 -5.14 -12.79
N CYS A 467 -3.72 -5.47 -12.52
CA CYS A 467 -4.89 -5.00 -13.27
C CYS A 467 -5.77 -4.17 -12.34
N GLN A 468 -6.40 -3.12 -12.90
CA GLN A 468 -7.46 -2.35 -12.25
C GLN A 468 -8.69 -3.22 -11.94
#